data_AF-A0A969TMX0-F1
#
_entry.id   AF-A0A969TMX0-F1
#
_cell.length_a   1.000
_cell.length_b   1.000
_cell.length_c   1.000
_cell.angle_alpha   90.00
_cell.angle_beta   90.00
_cell.angle_gamma   90.00
#
_symmetry.space_group_name_H-M   'P 1'
#
loop_
_entity.id
_entity.type
_entity.pdbx_description
1 polymer ?
#
loop_
_entity_poly.entity_id
_entity_poly.type
_entity_poly.pdbx_seq_one_letter_code
_entity_poly.pdbx_strand_id
1 'polypeptide(L)'
;MQLLQKQLQPYPEKVSDYYRELKNLGLNYGKNFQGIQQIWVGDNRALGYIKLPENLVDRTKDKLHPALLDACFQLVGVAIRRDRGLYLPVGLDSLSLYQTGCNSVWAYLQLQENNGQIQADLQLFDDNNLIVADIRGLSLQYLNQQSLAKLIAATTVKEDLNDWLYEVVWEDSENGDK
;
A
#
# COMPACT_ATOMS: atom_id res chain seq x y z
N MET A 1 -4.45 -6.82 20.64
CA MET A 1 -4.31 -5.40 20.24
C MET A 1 -4.11 -4.44 21.41
N GLN A 2 -4.86 -4.53 22.51
CA GLN A 2 -4.74 -3.60 23.65
C GLN A 2 -3.32 -3.46 24.25
N LEU A 3 -2.51 -4.51 24.23
CA LEU A 3 -1.12 -4.44 24.69
C LEU A 3 -0.23 -3.61 23.76
N LEU A 4 -0.38 -3.73 22.44
CA LEU A 4 0.37 -2.94 21.46
C LEU A 4 -0.03 -1.47 21.54
N GLN A 5 -1.33 -1.17 21.71
CA GLN A 5 -1.82 0.19 21.89
C GLN A 5 -1.27 0.85 23.16
N LYS A 6 -0.93 0.09 24.21
CA LYS A 6 -0.30 0.64 25.43
C LYS A 6 1.19 0.95 25.25
N GLN A 7 1.83 0.36 24.25
CA GLN A 7 3.25 0.56 23.94
C GLN A 7 3.48 1.64 22.87
N LEU A 8 2.42 2.08 22.20
CA LEU A 8 2.43 3.10 21.16
C LEU A 8 1.60 4.30 21.60
N GLN A 9 1.86 5.45 20.99
CA GLN A 9 1.10 6.67 21.26
C GLN A 9 0.06 6.88 20.15
N PRO A 10 -1.16 7.35 20.46
CA PRO A 10 -2.10 7.77 19.43
C PRO A 10 -1.45 8.77 18.48
N TYR A 11 -1.69 8.62 17.18
CA TYR A 11 -1.20 9.58 16.21
C TYR A 11 -1.78 10.97 16.52
N PRO A 12 -0.95 12.03 16.57
CA PRO A 12 -1.37 13.33 17.10
C PRO A 12 -2.38 14.05 16.20
N GLU A 13 -2.43 13.70 14.91
CA GLU A 13 -3.28 14.32 13.92
C GLU A 13 -4.44 13.42 13.49
N LYS A 14 -5.43 14.00 12.80
CA LYS A 14 -6.51 13.21 12.22
C LYS A 14 -5.98 12.45 11.01
N VAL A 15 -6.53 11.26 10.76
CA VAL A 15 -6.22 10.48 9.56
C VAL A 15 -6.51 11.25 8.27
N SER A 16 -7.51 12.13 8.27
CA SER A 16 -7.79 13.02 7.13
C SER A 16 -6.66 14.01 6.84
N ASP A 17 -5.93 14.43 7.86
CA ASP A 17 -4.80 15.35 7.71
C ASP A 17 -3.58 14.57 7.20
N TYR A 18 -3.37 13.34 7.66
CA TYR A 18 -2.37 12.43 7.09
C TYR A 18 -2.54 12.22 5.58
N TYR A 19 -3.76 11.89 5.09
CA TYR A 19 -3.99 11.79 3.64
C TYR A 19 -3.82 13.12 2.90
N ARG A 20 -4.07 14.25 3.56
CA ARG A 20 -3.83 15.57 2.98
C ARG A 20 -2.33 15.85 2.84
N GLU A 21 -1.52 15.49 3.82
CA GLU A 21 -0.06 15.58 3.75
C GLU A 21 0.48 14.71 2.61
N LEU A 22 0.03 13.45 2.50
CA LEU A 22 0.40 12.58 1.38
C LEU A 22 0.03 13.19 0.03
N LYS A 23 -1.15 13.80 -0.09
CA LYS A 23 -1.57 14.51 -1.30
C LYS A 23 -0.68 15.71 -1.61
N ASN A 24 -0.27 16.47 -0.60
CA ASN A 24 0.67 17.60 -0.77
C ASN A 24 2.06 17.13 -1.22
N LEU A 25 2.43 15.90 -0.83
CA LEU A 25 3.60 15.18 -1.31
C LEU A 25 3.36 14.45 -2.64
N GLY A 26 2.28 14.74 -3.36
CA GLY A 26 1.97 14.19 -4.68
C GLY A 26 1.40 12.75 -4.70
N LEU A 27 1.17 12.13 -3.54
CA LEU A 27 0.48 10.84 -3.43
C LEU A 27 -1.01 11.05 -3.22
N ASN A 28 -1.76 11.09 -4.32
CA ASN A 28 -3.20 11.28 -4.29
C ASN A 28 -3.94 9.93 -4.15
N TYR A 29 -4.08 9.44 -2.93
CA TYR A 29 -4.94 8.27 -2.65
C TYR A 29 -6.40 8.64 -2.83
N GLY A 30 -7.07 8.00 -3.80
CA GLY A 30 -8.53 8.12 -3.98
C GLY A 30 -9.29 7.51 -2.80
N LYS A 31 -10.59 7.84 -2.67
CA LYS A 31 -11.45 7.38 -1.55
C LYS A 31 -11.40 5.87 -1.29
N ASN A 32 -11.25 5.08 -2.35
CA ASN A 32 -11.16 3.62 -2.31
C ASN A 32 -9.87 3.10 -1.65
N PHE A 33 -8.83 3.92 -1.54
CA PHE A 33 -7.54 3.59 -0.95
C PHE A 33 -7.30 4.31 0.38
N GLN A 34 -8.29 5.06 0.88
CA GLN A 34 -8.22 5.75 2.17
C GLN A 34 -8.82 4.89 3.29
N GLY A 35 -8.31 3.67 3.47
CA GLY A 35 -8.88 2.66 4.38
C GLY A 35 -8.53 2.84 5.86
N ILE A 36 -7.45 3.56 6.18
CA ILE A 36 -7.01 3.78 7.57
C ILE A 36 -8.09 4.54 8.36
N GLN A 37 -8.45 4.02 9.54
CA GLN A 37 -9.44 4.59 10.46
C GLN A 37 -8.80 5.17 11.71
N GLN A 38 -7.78 4.49 12.24
CA GLN A 38 -7.08 4.89 13.47
C GLN A 38 -5.61 4.54 13.35
N ILE A 39 -4.75 5.32 14.00
CA ILE A 39 -3.30 5.18 13.93
C ILE A 39 -2.69 5.36 15.32
N TRP A 40 -1.75 4.49 15.66
CA TRP A 40 -0.80 4.66 16.76
C TRP A 40 0.61 4.58 16.21
N VAL A 41 1.51 5.36 16.78
CA VAL A 41 2.90 5.50 16.34
C VAL A 41 3.84 5.32 17.53
N GLY A 42 5.03 4.80 17.23
CA GLY A 42 6.15 4.74 18.15
C GLY A 42 7.45 4.71 17.36
N ASP A 43 8.57 4.56 18.07
CA ASP A 43 9.88 4.51 17.40
C ASP A 43 9.94 3.31 16.44
N ASN A 44 10.07 3.63 15.14
CA ASN A 44 10.12 2.69 14.03
C ASN A 44 8.93 1.71 13.97
N ARG A 45 7.79 2.09 14.55
CA ARG A 45 6.62 1.22 14.68
C ARG A 45 5.34 1.99 14.43
N ALA A 46 4.38 1.33 13.80
CA ALA A 46 3.03 1.85 13.65
C ALA A 46 2.01 0.74 13.88
N LEU A 47 0.85 1.11 14.39
CA LEU A 47 -0.33 0.26 14.45
C LEU A 47 -1.48 1.02 13.79
N GLY A 48 -2.15 0.40 12.83
CA GLY A 48 -3.33 0.96 12.20
C GLY A 48 -4.54 0.06 12.42
N TYR A 49 -5.71 0.68 12.59
CA TYR A 49 -6.98 0.01 12.30
C TYR A 49 -7.41 0.42 10.90
N ILE A 50 -7.59 -0.56 10.01
CA ILE A 50 -7.90 -0.35 8.60
C ILE A 50 -9.21 -1.04 8.29
N LYS A 51 -10.09 -0.32 7.59
CA LYS A 51 -11.36 -0.83 7.12
C LYS A 51 -11.49 -0.60 5.62
N LEU A 52 -11.96 -1.61 4.92
CA LEU A 52 -12.26 -1.52 3.50
C LEU A 52 -13.45 -0.56 3.30
N PRO A 53 -13.35 0.41 2.37
CA PRO A 53 -14.48 1.27 2.02
C PRO A 53 -15.72 0.45 1.62
N GLU A 54 -16.90 0.91 2.04
CA GLU A 54 -18.16 0.14 1.95
C GLU A 54 -18.48 -0.31 0.52
N ASN A 55 -18.15 0.50 -0.48
CA ASN A 55 -18.36 0.20 -1.90
C ASN A 55 -17.48 -0.93 -2.46
N LEU A 56 -16.55 -1.46 -1.67
CA LEU A 56 -15.64 -2.55 -2.06
C LEU A 56 -15.89 -3.85 -1.29
N VAL A 57 -16.75 -3.83 -0.27
CA VAL A 57 -17.01 -4.96 0.65
C VAL A 57 -17.53 -6.20 -0.07
N ASP A 58 -18.34 -6.05 -1.12
CA ASP A 58 -18.96 -7.21 -1.81
C ASP A 58 -18.02 -7.89 -2.84
N ARG A 59 -16.78 -7.40 -2.98
CA ARG A 59 -15.78 -7.93 -3.93
C ARG A 59 -14.73 -8.85 -3.27
N THR A 60 -14.90 -9.21 -1.99
CA THR A 60 -13.83 -9.79 -1.15
C THR A 60 -13.89 -11.30 -0.91
N LYS A 61 -14.77 -12.05 -1.60
CA LYS A 61 -15.16 -13.39 -1.13
C LYS A 61 -14.02 -14.42 -1.02
N ASP A 62 -12.92 -14.27 -1.75
CA ASP A 62 -11.87 -15.31 -1.78
C ASP A 62 -10.45 -14.85 -1.42
N LYS A 63 -10.19 -13.56 -1.23
CA LYS A 63 -8.82 -13.03 -0.97
C LYS A 63 -8.84 -11.77 -0.11
N LEU A 64 -7.67 -11.43 0.46
CA LEU A 64 -7.45 -10.11 1.04
C LEU A 64 -7.57 -9.05 -0.06
N HIS A 65 -8.43 -8.05 0.14
CA HIS A 65 -8.68 -7.02 -0.87
C HIS A 65 -7.41 -6.17 -1.09
N PRO A 66 -6.97 -5.93 -2.34
CA PRO A 66 -5.75 -5.15 -2.61
C PRO A 66 -5.76 -3.75 -1.97
N ALA A 67 -6.90 -3.05 -1.99
CA ALA A 67 -7.02 -1.75 -1.32
C ALA A 67 -6.91 -1.82 0.22
N LEU A 68 -7.31 -2.95 0.83
CA LEU A 68 -7.14 -3.15 2.26
C LEU A 68 -5.66 -3.39 2.58
N LEU A 69 -4.98 -4.21 1.77
CA LEU A 69 -3.55 -4.48 1.89
C LEU A 69 -2.72 -3.21 1.65
N ASP A 70 -3.02 -2.45 0.61
CA ASP A 70 -2.35 -1.19 0.29
C ASP A 70 -2.48 -0.17 1.44
N ALA A 71 -3.68 -0.04 2.03
CA ALA A 71 -3.89 0.80 3.20
C ALA A 71 -3.09 0.34 4.44
N CYS A 72 -2.72 -0.95 4.55
CA CYS A 72 -1.78 -1.41 5.58
C CYS A 72 -0.36 -0.93 5.27
N PHE A 73 0.08 -0.97 4.00
CA PHE A 73 1.41 -0.49 3.61
C PHE A 73 1.56 1.03 3.73
N GLN A 74 0.48 1.78 3.58
CA GLN A 74 0.49 3.22 3.79
C GLN A 74 1.00 3.60 5.20
N LEU A 75 0.86 2.74 6.22
CA LEU A 75 1.43 2.97 7.56
C LEU A 75 2.95 3.16 7.57
N VAL A 76 3.67 2.77 6.51
CA VAL A 76 5.10 3.08 6.34
C VAL A 76 5.36 4.58 6.49
N GLY A 77 4.52 5.43 5.87
CA GLY A 77 4.67 6.88 5.94
C GLY A 77 4.41 7.45 7.33
N VAL A 78 3.75 6.70 8.21
CA VAL A 78 3.56 7.04 9.63
C VAL A 78 4.77 6.62 10.46
N ALA A 79 5.28 5.41 10.22
CA ALA A 79 6.38 4.84 10.99
C ALA A 79 7.73 5.49 10.65
N ILE A 80 7.90 5.93 9.41
CA ILE A 80 9.07 6.71 8.99
C ILE A 80 8.94 8.12 9.55
N ARG A 81 9.99 8.58 10.25
CA ARG A 81 10.06 9.95 10.73
C ARG A 81 9.91 10.92 9.55
N ARG A 82 9.02 11.93 9.70
CA ARG A 82 8.64 12.89 8.64
C ARG A 82 9.83 13.62 7.99
N ASP A 83 11.00 13.65 8.62
CA ASP A 83 12.23 14.26 8.12
C ASP A 83 12.94 13.45 7.03
N ARG A 84 12.63 12.15 6.88
CA ARG A 84 13.28 11.28 5.89
C ARG A 84 12.66 11.34 4.50
N GLY A 85 11.60 12.14 4.31
CA GLY A 85 10.86 12.29 3.05
C GLY A 85 9.98 11.09 2.71
N LEU A 86 9.60 10.96 1.44
CA LEU A 86 8.58 10.00 1.00
C LEU A 86 9.20 8.64 0.64
N TYR A 87 8.67 7.56 1.20
CA TYR A 87 9.04 6.20 0.85
C TYR A 87 7.84 5.44 0.31
N LEU A 88 8.08 4.66 -0.74
CA LEU A 88 7.09 3.78 -1.33
C LEU A 88 7.48 2.31 -1.14
N PRO A 89 6.52 1.43 -0.82
CA PRO A 89 6.72 0.00 -0.94
C PRO A 89 6.94 -0.38 -2.40
N VAL A 90 8.03 -1.10 -2.71
CA VAL A 90 8.38 -1.52 -4.08
C VAL A 90 8.50 -3.03 -4.25
N GLY A 91 8.53 -3.77 -3.15
CA GLY A 91 8.61 -5.23 -3.15
C GLY A 91 8.49 -5.77 -1.74
N LEU A 92 8.33 -7.09 -1.62
CA LEU A 92 8.31 -7.81 -0.35
C LEU A 92 8.92 -9.20 -0.55
N ASP A 93 9.52 -9.74 0.50
CA ASP A 93 10.17 -11.06 0.44
C ASP A 93 9.13 -12.17 0.53
N SER A 94 8.13 -12.02 1.41
CA SER A 94 7.04 -12.98 1.52
C SER A 94 5.74 -12.38 2.07
N LEU A 95 4.63 -12.97 1.64
CA LEU A 95 3.28 -12.74 2.15
C LEU A 95 2.66 -14.10 2.48
N SER A 96 2.40 -14.34 3.76
CA SER A 96 1.67 -15.52 4.23
C SER A 96 0.25 -15.11 4.61
N LEU A 97 -0.77 -15.69 3.96
CA LEU A 97 -2.18 -15.41 4.22
C LEU A 97 -2.83 -16.58 4.96
N TYR A 98 -3.44 -16.30 6.11
CA TYR A 98 -4.07 -17.29 6.99
C TYR A 98 -5.60 -17.20 6.99
N GLN A 99 -6.16 -16.04 6.64
CA GLN A 99 -7.61 -15.80 6.58
C GLN A 99 -7.98 -14.96 5.35
N THR A 100 -9.20 -15.13 4.84
CA THR A 100 -9.76 -14.39 3.70
C THR A 100 -11.09 -13.74 4.07
N GLY A 101 -11.61 -12.84 3.22
CA GLY A 101 -12.91 -12.20 3.44
C GLY A 101 -12.94 -11.15 4.55
N CYS A 102 -11.77 -10.77 5.10
CA CYS A 102 -11.69 -9.69 6.08
C CYS A 102 -11.98 -8.35 5.42
N ASN A 103 -12.93 -7.59 5.99
CA ASN A 103 -13.25 -6.22 5.59
C ASN A 103 -12.60 -5.18 6.51
N SER A 104 -12.04 -5.62 7.64
CA SER A 104 -11.26 -4.83 8.58
C SER A 104 -10.07 -5.64 9.09
N VAL A 105 -8.97 -4.97 9.34
CA VAL A 105 -7.78 -5.55 9.97
C VAL A 105 -7.09 -4.53 10.88
N TRP A 106 -6.42 -5.04 11.90
CA TRP A 106 -5.36 -4.34 12.61
C TRP A 106 -4.03 -4.66 11.93
N ALA A 107 -3.27 -3.65 11.52
CA ALA A 107 -1.94 -3.83 10.96
C ALA A 107 -0.89 -3.28 11.91
N TYR A 108 -0.03 -4.15 12.42
CA TYR A 108 1.16 -3.78 13.18
C TYR A 108 2.37 -3.81 12.26
N LEU A 109 3.06 -2.67 12.13
CA LEU A 109 4.22 -2.48 11.28
C LEU A 109 5.45 -2.18 12.13
N GLN A 110 6.58 -2.80 11.77
CA GLN A 110 7.88 -2.51 12.35
C GLN A 110 8.91 -2.27 11.24
N LEU A 111 9.55 -1.10 11.29
CA LEU A 111 10.65 -0.74 10.41
C LEU A 111 11.96 -1.33 10.91
N GLN A 112 12.79 -1.72 9.96
CA GLN A 112 14.15 -2.16 10.16
C GLN A 112 15.04 -1.40 9.18
N GLU A 113 16.17 -0.89 9.67
CA GLU A 113 17.16 -0.22 8.83
C GLU A 113 18.44 -1.06 8.89
N ASN A 114 18.89 -1.51 7.72
CA ASN A 114 20.10 -2.31 7.59
C ASN A 114 20.96 -1.77 6.45
N ASN A 115 22.18 -1.35 6.75
CA ASN A 115 23.13 -0.79 5.78
C ASN A 115 22.56 0.33 4.88
N GLY A 116 21.69 1.18 5.42
CA GLY A 116 21.05 2.28 4.70
C GLY A 116 19.83 1.89 3.85
N GLN A 117 19.47 0.60 3.82
CA GLN A 117 18.21 0.13 3.24
C GLN A 117 17.14 0.03 4.34
N ILE A 118 15.96 0.58 4.08
CA ILE A 118 14.83 0.52 5.00
C ILE A 118 13.87 -0.57 4.50
N GLN A 119 13.51 -1.48 5.40
CA GLN A 119 12.51 -2.50 5.20
C GLN A 119 11.45 -2.44 6.31
N ALA A 120 10.30 -3.06 6.07
CA ALA A 120 9.26 -3.23 7.08
C ALA A 120 8.75 -4.67 7.15
N ASP A 121 8.44 -5.12 8.35
CA ASP A 121 7.61 -6.30 8.58
C ASP A 121 6.23 -5.85 9.04
N LEU A 122 5.18 -6.53 8.57
CA LEU A 122 3.80 -6.25 8.97
C LEU A 122 3.09 -7.53 9.42
N GLN A 123 2.33 -7.42 10.49
CA GLN A 123 1.41 -8.47 10.95
C GLN A 123 -0.01 -7.93 10.95
N LEU A 124 -0.90 -8.65 10.26
CA LEU A 124 -2.30 -8.31 10.16
C LEU A 124 -3.12 -9.21 11.08
N PHE A 125 -4.06 -8.62 11.81
CA PHE A 125 -4.96 -9.32 12.73
C PHE A 125 -6.40 -8.95 12.46
N ASP A 126 -7.33 -9.87 12.73
CA ASP A 126 -8.75 -9.55 12.75
C ASP A 126 -9.16 -8.86 14.05
N ASP A 127 -10.45 -8.54 14.18
CA ASP A 127 -11.01 -7.92 15.39
C ASP A 127 -10.99 -8.85 16.62
N ASN A 128 -10.80 -10.16 16.43
CA ASN A 128 -10.62 -11.16 17.48
C ASN A 128 -9.16 -11.37 17.88
N ASN A 129 -8.21 -10.64 17.27
CA ASN A 129 -6.76 -10.79 17.42
C ASN A 129 -6.17 -12.09 16.83
N LEU A 130 -6.88 -12.75 15.92
CA LEU A 130 -6.34 -13.87 15.16
C LEU A 130 -5.53 -13.35 13.98
N ILE A 131 -4.43 -14.03 13.65
CA ILE A 131 -3.57 -13.64 12.53
C ILE A 131 -4.31 -13.80 11.20
N VAL A 132 -4.29 -12.75 10.39
CA VAL A 132 -4.85 -12.71 9.03
C VAL A 132 -3.73 -12.89 8.02
N ALA A 133 -2.62 -12.17 8.18
CA ALA A 133 -1.45 -12.27 7.32
C ALA A 133 -0.15 -11.88 8.02
N ASP A 134 0.98 -12.42 7.54
CA ASP A 134 2.34 -12.02 7.89
C ASP A 134 3.05 -11.55 6.60
N ILE A 135 3.59 -10.34 6.61
CA ILE A 135 4.35 -9.74 5.51
C ILE A 135 5.76 -9.49 6.00
N ARG A 136 6.75 -10.02 5.27
CA ARG A 136 8.17 -9.90 5.62
C ARG A 136 8.95 -9.17 4.54
N GLY A 137 9.91 -8.36 4.96
CA GLY A 137 10.89 -7.75 4.07
C GLY A 137 10.28 -6.77 3.07
N LEU A 138 9.24 -6.02 3.47
CA LEU A 138 8.65 -4.98 2.63
C LEU A 138 9.73 -3.93 2.34
N SER A 139 10.24 -3.94 1.12
CA SER A 139 11.34 -3.08 0.67
C SER A 139 10.81 -1.70 0.31
N LEU A 140 11.47 -0.68 0.85
CA LEU A 140 11.04 0.71 0.73
C LEU A 140 12.03 1.50 -0.12
N GLN A 141 11.52 2.18 -1.14
CA GLN A 141 12.33 3.05 -1.98
C GLN A 141 12.06 4.51 -1.64
N TYR A 142 13.14 5.25 -1.37
CA TYR A 142 13.06 6.70 -1.22
C TYR A 142 12.69 7.35 -2.55
N LEU A 143 11.62 8.14 -2.54
CA LEU A 143 11.17 8.89 -3.68
C LEU A 143 11.54 10.36 -3.50
N ASN A 144 12.60 10.78 -4.20
CA ASN A 144 12.92 12.19 -4.29
C ASN A 144 11.87 12.94 -5.14
N GLN A 145 11.74 14.25 -4.92
CA GLN A 145 10.73 15.08 -5.60
C GLN A 145 10.84 15.04 -7.14
N GLN A 146 12.04 14.85 -7.69
CA GLN A 146 12.24 14.75 -9.14
C GLN A 146 11.68 13.43 -9.71
N SER A 147 11.84 12.33 -8.98
CA SER A 147 11.34 11.01 -9.36
C SER A 147 9.81 10.96 -9.25
N LEU A 148 9.25 11.60 -8.22
CA LEU A 148 7.81 11.77 -8.08
C LEU A 148 7.23 12.62 -9.22
N ALA A 149 7.87 13.75 -9.56
CA ALA A 149 7.42 14.60 -10.67
C ALA A 149 7.41 13.83 -12.00
N LYS A 150 8.40 12.96 -12.23
CA LYS A 150 8.44 12.06 -13.39
C LYS A 150 7.31 11.02 -13.37
N LEU A 151 7.03 10.39 -12.22
CA LEU A 151 5.94 9.41 -12.08
C LEU A 151 4.56 10.06 -12.33
N ILE A 152 4.33 11.24 -11.76
CA ILE A 152 3.09 12.01 -11.96
C ILE A 152 2.98 12.44 -13.42
N ALA A 153 4.07 12.93 -14.03
CA ALA A 153 4.07 13.28 -15.45
C ALA A 153 3.71 12.07 -16.31
N ALA A 154 4.34 10.91 -16.08
CA ALA A 154 4.07 9.67 -16.81
C ALA A 154 2.61 9.17 -16.67
N THR A 155 1.95 9.40 -15.53
CA THR A 155 0.53 9.06 -15.35
C THR A 155 -0.44 10.13 -15.86
N THR A 156 0.05 11.33 -16.19
CA THR A 156 -0.76 12.46 -16.71
C THR A 156 -0.61 12.62 -18.22
N VAL A 157 0.43 12.04 -18.84
CA VAL A 157 0.46 11.91 -20.29
C VAL A 157 -0.69 10.97 -20.66
N LYS A 158 -1.66 11.48 -21.42
CA LYS A 158 -2.36 10.67 -22.42
C LYS A 158 -1.26 10.17 -23.36
N GLU A 159 -0.52 9.12 -22.97
CA GLU A 159 0.17 8.34 -23.98
C GLU A 159 -0.93 7.91 -24.94
N ASP A 160 -0.77 8.31 -26.20
CA ASP A 160 -1.70 7.98 -27.26
C ASP A 160 -1.80 6.45 -27.24
N LEU A 161 -2.90 5.91 -26.69
CA LEU A 161 -3.03 4.48 -26.42
C LEU A 161 -2.79 3.65 -27.70
N ASN A 162 -2.94 4.29 -28.86
CA ASN A 162 -2.56 3.79 -30.17
C ASN A 162 -1.12 3.26 -30.27
N ASP A 163 -0.15 3.82 -29.53
CA ASP A 163 1.25 3.35 -29.57
C ASP A 163 1.46 2.02 -28.81
N TRP A 164 0.48 1.61 -28.01
CA TRP A 164 0.50 0.37 -27.22
C TRP A 164 -0.51 -0.67 -27.71
N LEU A 165 -1.37 -0.31 -28.66
CA LEU A 165 -2.40 -1.18 -29.21
C LEU A 165 -1.89 -1.82 -30.51
N TYR A 166 -1.89 -3.15 -30.54
CA TYR A 166 -1.63 -3.93 -31.73
C TYR A 166 -2.96 -4.30 -32.38
N GLU A 167 -3.07 -4.11 -33.70
CA GLU A 167 -4.16 -4.64 -34.51
C GLU A 167 -3.69 -5.91 -35.23
N VAL A 168 -4.49 -6.98 -35.14
CA VAL A 168 -4.22 -8.22 -35.88
C VAL A 168 -4.68 -8.02 -37.32
N VAL A 169 -3.74 -7.73 -38.21
CA VAL A 169 -3.98 -7.67 -39.65
C VAL A 169 -3.58 -9.02 -40.25
N TRP A 170 -4.55 -9.74 -40.79
CA TRP A 170 -4.31 -10.96 -41.55
C TRP A 170 -4.03 -10.59 -43.00
N GLU A 171 -2.85 -10.96 -43.51
CA GLU A 171 -2.56 -10.94 -44.95
C GLU A 171 -2.71 -12.35 -45.52
N ASP A 172 -3.46 -12.48 -46.60
CA ASP A 172 -3.57 -13.73 -47.35
C ASP A 172 -2.21 -14.06 -47.99
N SER A 173 -1.58 -15.13 -47.53
CA SER A 173 -0.36 -15.62 -48.16
C SER A 173 -0.73 -16.46 -49.39
N GLU A 174 -0.54 -15.91 -50.60
CA GLU A 174 -0.49 -16.72 -51.83
C GLU A 174 0.79 -17.58 -51.83
N ASN A 175 0.77 -18.69 -51.09
CA ASN A 175 1.78 -19.73 -51.26
C ASN A 175 1.23 -21.08 -50.80
N GLY A 176 0.75 -21.88 -51.75
CA GLY A 176 0.58 -23.32 -51.55
C GLY A 176 -0.57 -23.94 -52.33
N ASP A 177 -0.45 -24.00 -53.66
CA ASP A 177 -0.92 -25.19 -54.38
C ASP A 177 -0.05 -25.44 -55.63
N LYS A 178 0.74 -26.50 -55.56
CA LYS A 178 1.27 -27.27 -56.68
C LYS A 178 1.04 -28.75 -56.38
#